data_AF-A0A1M6T9Q2-F1
#
_entry.id   AF-A0A1M6T9Q2-F1
#
_cell.length_a   1.000
_cell.length_b   1.000
_cell.length_c   1.000
_cell.angle_alpha   90.00
_cell.angle_beta   90.00
_cell.angle_gamma   90.00
#
_symmetry.space_group_name_H-M   'P 1'
#
loop_
_entity.id
_entity.type
_entity.pdbx_description
1 polymer ?
#
loop_
_entity_poly.entity_id
_entity_poly.type
_entity_poly.pdbx_seq_one_letter_code
_entity_poly.pdbx_strand_id
1 'polypeptide(L)'
;MNRKEFYEYIKNNVKNYLPQTYENAEIKLQEIAKNNGVNLTAITIPEGTQRAVPSIYLDSMYQDYLNGKPLDSCVGDVADMRIELQDMAAYVNLGLPDIRNYEEMKDKLQVRICDPEWNQDRLADKVYTEHGDFAAYYTINLEEDQHGTSSIPVTVNLMKTWGVTAEQIHADATAADKDRGAVLMDMKEIINSMVFGGEEPENLLNHKLDMETIENPMFCLTNETKMNGASLLLQEDIRKQIGECLGSDYFVLPSSIHEVLILPDNGMFEVPALNQMVQEVNETQVEPQERLSDKVQFCDGKTAVLENAERREARLEKAKEAEMEDEKVTEKGGIHGKLEKAKNELKAKEASKIPKDKSRDLATVL
;
A
#
# COMPACT_ATOMS: atom_id res chain seq x y z
N MET A 1 -19.37 1.84 31.92
CA MET A 1 -17.99 1.65 32.42
C MET A 1 -17.05 2.30 31.43
N ASN A 2 -15.92 2.86 31.87
CA ASN A 2 -14.91 3.34 30.93
C ASN A 2 -14.14 2.16 30.31
N ARG A 3 -13.39 2.42 29.23
CA ARG A 3 -12.68 1.39 28.46
C ARG A 3 -11.75 0.51 29.31
N LYS A 4 -10.97 1.11 30.20
CA LYS A 4 -10.04 0.39 31.06
C LYS A 4 -10.76 -0.48 32.08
N GLU A 5 -11.84 0.03 32.67
CA GLU A 5 -12.70 -0.72 33.58
C GLU A 5 -13.36 -1.91 32.88
N PHE A 6 -13.79 -1.73 31.63
CA PHE A 6 -14.36 -2.80 30.82
C PHE A 6 -13.33 -3.92 30.56
N TYR A 7 -12.10 -3.59 30.14
CA TYR A 7 -11.08 -4.62 29.89
C TYR A 7 -10.69 -5.41 31.14
N GLU A 8 -10.51 -4.74 32.27
CA GLU A 8 -10.24 -5.42 33.53
C GLU A 8 -11.45 -6.26 33.97
N TYR A 9 -12.68 -5.80 33.72
CA TYR A 9 -13.87 -6.60 33.99
C TYR A 9 -13.89 -7.88 33.17
N ILE A 10 -13.66 -7.81 31.85
CA ILE A 10 -13.58 -8.99 30.98
C ILE A 10 -12.52 -9.96 31.51
N LYS A 11 -11.29 -9.47 31.74
CA LYS A 11 -10.17 -10.27 32.26
C LYS A 11 -10.51 -10.99 33.57
N ASN A 12 -11.21 -10.32 34.49
CA ASN A 12 -11.54 -10.87 35.80
C ASN A 12 -12.69 -11.89 35.75
N ASN A 13 -13.55 -11.84 34.73
CA ASN A 13 -14.77 -12.65 34.67
C ASN A 13 -14.73 -13.77 33.62
N VAL A 14 -13.93 -13.65 32.55
CA VAL A 14 -13.89 -14.61 31.43
C VAL A 14 -13.58 -16.04 31.88
N LYS A 15 -12.80 -16.20 32.95
CA LYS A 15 -12.46 -17.51 33.50
C LYS A 15 -13.68 -18.31 33.98
N ASN A 16 -14.75 -17.64 34.39
CA ASN A 16 -15.99 -18.28 34.84
C ASN A 16 -16.80 -18.88 33.68
N TYR A 17 -16.48 -18.51 32.44
CA TYR A 17 -17.15 -18.94 31.22
C TYR A 17 -16.31 -20.00 30.47
N LEU A 18 -15.09 -20.27 30.92
CA LEU A 18 -14.17 -21.21 30.29
C LEU A 18 -14.20 -22.59 30.95
N PRO A 19 -13.83 -23.66 30.21
CA PRO A 19 -13.68 -24.99 30.78
C PRO A 19 -12.67 -25.04 31.94
N GLN A 20 -12.80 -26.08 32.79
CA GLN A 20 -11.94 -26.24 33.97
C GLN A 20 -10.44 -26.36 33.63
N THR A 21 -10.08 -26.73 32.40
CA THR A 21 -8.68 -26.76 31.94
C THR A 21 -7.99 -25.40 32.03
N TYR A 22 -8.75 -24.30 32.02
CA TYR A 22 -8.27 -22.93 32.19
C TYR A 22 -8.18 -22.46 33.64
N GLU A 23 -8.50 -23.30 34.64
CA GLU A 23 -8.57 -22.92 36.06
C GLU A 23 -7.24 -22.32 36.58
N ASN A 24 -6.11 -22.67 35.99
CA ASN A 24 -4.79 -22.12 36.34
C ASN A 24 -4.24 -21.12 35.32
N ALA A 25 -5.04 -20.70 34.33
CA ALA A 25 -4.63 -19.74 33.31
C ALA A 25 -4.27 -18.37 33.93
N GLU A 26 -3.09 -17.86 33.58
CA GLU A 26 -2.63 -16.51 33.90
C GLU A 26 -3.05 -15.57 32.76
N ILE A 27 -4.21 -14.92 32.93
CA ILE A 27 -4.80 -14.06 31.92
C ILE A 27 -4.08 -12.70 31.88
N LYS A 28 -3.63 -12.28 30.70
CA LYS A 28 -2.92 -11.01 30.50
C LYS A 28 -3.61 -10.13 29.48
N LEU A 29 -3.61 -8.83 29.77
CA LEU A 29 -3.92 -7.79 28.80
C LEU A 29 -2.60 -7.26 28.24
N GLN A 30 -2.54 -7.07 26.93
CA GLN A 30 -1.37 -6.53 26.24
C GLN A 30 -1.80 -5.57 25.14
N GLU A 31 -1.03 -4.50 24.97
CA GLU A 31 -1.19 -3.60 23.82
C GLU A 31 -0.42 -4.16 22.63
N ILE A 32 -1.08 -4.24 21.47
CA ILE A 32 -0.52 -4.75 20.23
C ILE A 32 -0.61 -3.64 19.17
N ALA A 33 0.55 -3.28 18.62
CA ALA A 33 0.64 -2.36 17.50
C ALA A 33 0.07 -2.99 16.22
N LYS A 34 -0.94 -2.34 15.68
CA LYS A 34 -1.57 -2.60 14.37
C LYS A 34 -1.00 -1.66 13.32
N ASN A 35 -1.56 -1.73 12.13
CA ASN A 35 -1.19 -0.86 11.01
C ASN A 35 -1.42 0.61 11.39
N ASN A 36 -0.57 1.50 10.86
CA ASN A 36 -0.64 2.96 11.02
C ASN A 36 -0.64 3.44 12.49
N GLY A 37 0.13 2.77 13.34
CA GLY A 37 0.34 3.16 14.74
C GLY A 37 -0.87 2.94 15.67
N VAL A 38 -1.92 2.27 15.19
CA VAL A 38 -3.08 1.91 16.02
C VAL A 38 -2.66 0.89 17.07
N ASN A 39 -2.96 1.13 18.34
CA ASN A 39 -2.74 0.16 19.41
C ASN A 39 -4.07 -0.42 19.89
N LEU A 40 -4.21 -1.74 19.77
CA LEU A 40 -5.37 -2.46 20.30
C LEU A 40 -4.99 -3.20 21.57
N THR A 41 -5.93 -3.28 22.50
CA THR A 41 -5.79 -4.07 23.72
C THR A 41 -6.29 -5.49 23.45
N ALA A 42 -5.38 -6.46 23.52
CA ALA A 42 -5.70 -7.86 23.41
C ALA A 42 -5.67 -8.56 24.78
N ILE A 43 -6.56 -9.53 24.96
CA ILE A 43 -6.53 -10.50 26.04
C ILE A 43 -5.87 -11.79 25.56
N THR A 44 -5.00 -12.36 26.39
CA THR A 44 -4.39 -13.67 26.17
C THR A 44 -4.76 -14.60 27.32
N ILE A 45 -5.21 -15.81 26.96
CA ILE A 45 -5.74 -16.79 27.90
C ILE A 45 -4.99 -18.12 27.63
N PRO A 46 -3.84 -18.34 28.28
CA PRO A 46 -3.04 -19.54 28.07
C PRO A 46 -3.74 -20.78 28.63
N GLU A 47 -3.57 -21.92 27.97
CA GLU A 47 -3.95 -23.23 28.51
C GLU A 47 -2.71 -24.11 28.66
N GLY A 48 -2.45 -24.61 29.88
CA GLY A 48 -1.32 -25.49 30.15
C GLY A 48 0.03 -24.91 29.72
N THR A 49 0.74 -25.62 28.84
CA THR A 49 2.08 -25.24 28.32
C THR A 49 2.05 -24.81 26.85
N GLN A 50 0.91 -24.31 26.37
CA GLN A 50 0.77 -23.87 24.97
C GLN A 50 1.89 -22.90 24.56
N ARG A 51 2.53 -23.22 23.43
CA ARG A 51 3.68 -22.46 22.89
C ARG A 51 3.26 -21.16 22.23
N ALA A 52 2.07 -21.12 21.66
CA ALA A 52 1.46 -19.95 21.05
C ALA A 52 0.08 -19.74 21.68
N VAL A 53 -0.18 -18.52 22.15
CA VAL A 53 -1.45 -18.15 22.77
C VAL A 53 -2.12 -17.12 21.87
N PRO A 54 -3.33 -17.40 21.36
CA PRO A 54 -4.07 -16.44 20.56
C PRO A 54 -4.32 -15.14 21.31
N SER A 55 -4.35 -14.03 20.57
CA SER A 55 -4.68 -12.70 21.08
C SER A 55 -6.09 -12.32 20.63
N ILE A 56 -7.00 -12.12 21.58
CA ILE A 56 -8.38 -11.70 21.30
C ILE A 56 -8.47 -10.19 21.56
N TYR A 57 -8.84 -9.40 20.55
CA TYR A 57 -8.92 -7.95 20.68
C TYR A 57 -10.21 -7.51 21.37
N LEU A 58 -10.09 -6.66 22.39
CA LEU A 58 -11.22 -6.21 23.20
C LEU A 58 -11.84 -4.89 22.72
N ASP A 59 -11.16 -4.17 21.81
CA ASP A 59 -11.60 -2.85 21.34
C ASP A 59 -12.96 -2.90 20.63
N SER A 60 -13.20 -3.86 19.74
CA SER A 60 -14.50 -4.03 19.06
C SER A 60 -15.61 -4.39 20.04
N MET A 61 -15.33 -5.28 21.00
CA MET A 61 -16.28 -5.67 22.05
C MET A 61 -16.66 -4.50 22.95
N TYR A 62 -15.74 -3.58 23.19
CA TYR A 62 -16.04 -2.37 23.94
C TYR A 62 -17.01 -1.46 23.15
N GLN A 63 -16.89 -1.40 21.82
CA GLN A 63 -17.87 -0.69 21.00
C GLN A 63 -19.24 -1.36 21.05
N ASP A 64 -19.32 -2.69 20.98
CA ASP A 64 -20.57 -3.43 21.13
C ASP A 64 -21.24 -3.15 22.48
N TYR A 65 -20.45 -3.12 23.56
CA TYR A 65 -20.92 -2.73 24.90
C TYR A 65 -21.47 -1.29 24.92
N LEU A 66 -20.78 -0.34 24.29
CA LEU A 66 -21.27 1.04 24.16
C LEU A 66 -22.57 1.12 23.34
N ASN A 67 -22.74 0.23 22.38
CA ASN A 67 -23.96 0.07 21.57
C ASN A 67 -25.08 -0.69 22.30
N GLY A 68 -24.90 -1.03 23.57
CA GLY A 68 -25.92 -1.61 24.44
C GLY A 68 -25.85 -3.12 24.62
N LYS A 69 -24.80 -3.79 24.10
CA LYS A 69 -24.59 -5.22 24.37
C LYS A 69 -24.39 -5.44 25.88
N PRO A 70 -25.09 -6.41 26.50
CA PRO A 70 -24.91 -6.68 27.92
C PRO A 70 -23.47 -7.08 28.25
N LEU A 71 -22.99 -6.62 29.42
CA LEU A 71 -21.61 -6.82 29.85
C LEU A 71 -21.25 -8.32 29.95
N ASP A 72 -22.13 -9.14 30.53
CA ASP A 72 -21.93 -10.60 30.64
C ASP A 72 -21.90 -11.29 29.27
N SER A 73 -22.64 -10.78 28.29
CA SER A 73 -22.59 -11.30 26.92
C SER A 73 -21.22 -11.03 26.30
N CYS A 74 -20.61 -9.86 26.55
CA CYS A 74 -19.26 -9.55 26.09
C CYS A 74 -18.21 -10.50 26.70
N VAL A 75 -18.39 -10.90 27.96
CA VAL A 75 -17.53 -11.91 28.61
C VAL A 75 -17.70 -13.28 27.93
N GLY A 76 -18.94 -13.65 27.62
CA GLY A 76 -19.29 -14.86 26.87
C GLY A 76 -18.59 -14.90 25.51
N ASP A 77 -18.67 -13.82 24.71
CA ASP A 77 -18.05 -13.81 23.37
C ASP A 77 -16.53 -14.06 23.41
N VAL A 78 -15.85 -13.52 24.42
CA VAL A 78 -14.40 -13.74 24.59
C VAL A 78 -14.12 -15.21 24.92
N ALA A 79 -14.95 -15.83 25.76
CA ALA A 79 -14.82 -17.24 26.10
C ALA A 79 -15.11 -18.13 24.88
N ASP A 80 -16.18 -17.83 24.14
CA ASP A 80 -16.56 -18.54 22.92
C ASP A 80 -15.44 -18.45 21.87
N MET A 81 -14.95 -17.24 21.55
CA MET A 81 -13.79 -17.07 20.68
C MET A 81 -12.57 -17.85 21.18
N ARG A 82 -12.32 -17.87 22.50
CA ARG A 82 -11.19 -18.59 23.05
C ARG A 82 -11.32 -20.11 22.87
N ILE A 83 -12.53 -20.64 23.04
CA ILE A 83 -12.85 -22.07 22.86
C ILE A 83 -12.75 -22.44 21.38
N GLU A 84 -13.31 -21.64 20.48
CA GLU A 84 -13.19 -21.83 19.02
C GLU A 84 -11.72 -21.84 18.60
N LEU A 85 -10.94 -20.86 19.04
CA LEU A 85 -9.50 -20.79 18.79
C LEU A 85 -8.74 -21.95 19.46
N GLN A 86 -9.25 -22.55 20.54
CA GLN A 86 -8.67 -23.71 21.18
C GLN A 86 -8.92 -24.98 20.39
N ASP A 87 -10.15 -25.20 19.93
CA ASP A 87 -10.51 -26.36 19.13
C ASP A 87 -9.75 -26.32 17.80
N MET A 88 -9.58 -25.13 17.23
CA MET A 88 -8.64 -24.90 16.13
C MET A 88 -7.19 -25.16 16.56
N ALA A 89 -6.72 -24.61 17.69
CA ALA A 89 -5.37 -24.86 18.22
C ALA A 89 -5.10 -26.34 18.57
N ALA A 90 -6.13 -27.13 18.87
CA ALA A 90 -6.07 -28.57 19.14
C ALA A 90 -6.02 -29.36 17.82
N TYR A 91 -6.77 -28.93 16.80
CA TYR A 91 -6.62 -29.40 15.42
C TYR A 91 -5.22 -29.11 14.87
N VAL A 92 -4.70 -27.92 15.19
CA VAL A 92 -3.36 -27.40 14.93
C VAL A 92 -2.28 -28.15 15.73
N ASN A 93 -2.50 -28.53 16.98
CA ASN A 93 -1.55 -29.37 17.74
C ASN A 93 -1.49 -30.82 17.23
N LEU A 94 -2.50 -31.25 16.47
CA LEU A 94 -2.54 -32.55 15.80
C LEU A 94 -2.08 -32.49 14.33
N GLY A 95 -1.82 -31.30 13.76
CA GLY A 95 -1.56 -31.17 12.32
C GLY A 95 -1.04 -29.84 11.75
N LEU A 96 -0.72 -28.80 12.53
CA LEU A 96 0.09 -27.71 11.99
C LEU A 96 1.55 -28.14 11.89
N PRO A 97 2.18 -27.82 10.76
CA PRO A 97 3.61 -27.96 10.64
C PRO A 97 4.33 -27.06 11.65
N ASP A 98 5.53 -27.44 12.10
CA ASP A 98 6.30 -26.64 13.05
C ASP A 98 6.56 -25.29 12.40
N ILE A 99 6.12 -24.18 13.02
CA ILE A 99 6.35 -22.83 12.47
C ILE A 99 7.84 -22.55 12.22
N ARG A 100 8.74 -23.28 12.89
CA ARG A 100 10.20 -23.21 12.69
C ARG A 100 10.68 -24.00 11.48
N ASN A 101 9.82 -24.80 10.86
CA ASN A 101 10.09 -25.51 9.62
C ASN A 101 9.66 -24.66 8.44
N TYR A 102 10.65 -24.06 7.77
CA TYR A 102 10.41 -23.19 6.62
C TYR A 102 9.67 -23.90 5.48
N GLU A 103 10.07 -25.13 5.17
CA GLU A 103 9.53 -25.87 4.03
C GLU A 103 8.04 -26.15 4.14
N GLU A 104 7.55 -26.28 5.37
CA GLU A 104 6.13 -26.50 5.62
C GLU A 104 5.32 -25.18 5.70
N MET A 105 6.00 -24.05 5.87
CA MET A 105 5.39 -22.72 6.01
C MET A 105 5.42 -21.90 4.72
N LYS A 106 6.36 -22.15 3.81
CA LYS A 106 6.59 -21.31 2.64
C LYS A 106 5.36 -21.13 1.75
N ASP A 107 4.54 -22.17 1.59
CA ASP A 107 3.30 -22.11 0.79
C ASP A 107 2.15 -21.41 1.52
N LYS A 108 2.33 -21.08 2.80
CA LYS A 108 1.40 -20.30 3.63
C LYS A 108 1.84 -18.85 3.82
N LEU A 109 2.99 -18.48 3.24
CA LEU A 109 3.44 -17.12 3.25
C LEU A 109 2.49 -16.27 2.41
N GLN A 110 2.30 -15.04 2.85
CA GLN A 110 1.48 -14.05 2.17
C GLN A 110 2.18 -12.70 2.22
N VAL A 111 2.07 -11.94 1.12
CA VAL A 111 2.52 -10.56 1.06
C VAL A 111 1.42 -9.66 1.61
N ARG A 112 1.80 -8.81 2.57
CA ARG A 112 1.01 -7.70 3.06
C ARG A 112 1.69 -6.40 2.65
N ILE A 113 0.90 -5.35 2.46
CA ILE A 113 1.39 -4.05 2.04
C ILE A 113 1.01 -2.98 3.06
N CYS A 114 1.88 -1.98 3.26
CA CYS A 114 1.61 -0.80 4.07
C CYS A 114 2.43 0.40 3.60
N ASP A 115 2.05 1.60 4.03
CA ASP A 115 2.93 2.78 3.95
C ASP A 115 4.06 2.67 4.98
N PRO A 116 5.35 2.63 4.58
CA PRO A 116 6.47 2.49 5.50
C PRO A 116 6.64 3.70 6.43
N GLU A 117 6.22 4.90 6.02
CA GLU A 117 6.35 6.11 6.84
C GLU A 117 5.39 6.06 8.03
N TRP A 118 4.19 5.49 7.85
CA TRP A 118 3.19 5.32 8.90
C TRP A 118 3.45 4.10 9.79
N ASN A 119 4.34 3.20 9.36
CA ASN A 119 4.53 1.88 9.96
C ASN A 119 5.96 1.59 10.43
N GLN A 120 6.79 2.61 10.67
CA GLN A 120 8.19 2.43 11.11
C GLN A 120 8.32 1.50 12.32
N ASP A 121 7.57 1.77 13.40
CA ASP A 121 7.59 0.95 14.61
C ASP A 121 7.06 -0.47 14.35
N ARG A 122 6.04 -0.59 13.51
CA ARG A 122 5.48 -1.88 13.11
C ARG A 122 6.48 -2.69 12.29
N LEU A 123 7.29 -2.08 11.44
CA LEU A 123 8.24 -2.78 10.57
C LEU A 123 9.57 -3.09 11.25
N ALA A 124 9.87 -2.47 12.41
CA ALA A 124 11.17 -2.54 13.08
C ALA A 124 11.71 -3.96 13.33
N ASP A 125 10.83 -4.94 13.54
CA ASP A 125 11.18 -6.34 13.81
C ASP A 125 10.80 -7.32 12.68
N LYS A 126 10.21 -6.82 11.59
CA LYS A 126 9.66 -7.62 10.49
C LYS A 126 10.60 -7.71 9.32
N VAL A 127 10.49 -8.81 8.59
CA VAL A 127 11.10 -8.90 7.25
C VAL A 127 10.21 -8.14 6.29
N TYR A 128 10.78 -7.21 5.54
CA TYR A 128 10.06 -6.45 4.52
C TYR A 128 10.96 -6.08 3.34
N THR A 129 10.34 -5.79 2.20
CA THR A 129 10.97 -5.27 0.97
C THR A 129 10.32 -3.96 0.57
N GLU A 130 11.11 -2.99 0.12
CA GLU A 130 10.61 -1.69 -0.32
C GLU A 130 10.15 -1.72 -1.78
N HIS A 131 8.99 -1.12 -2.04
CA HIS A 131 8.36 -0.98 -3.35
C HIS A 131 7.86 0.45 -3.55
N GLY A 132 8.78 1.36 -3.88
CA GLY A 132 8.45 2.78 -4.04
C GLY A 132 7.97 3.39 -2.71
N ASP A 133 6.70 3.82 -2.69
CA ASP A 133 6.08 4.36 -1.46
C ASP A 133 5.44 3.29 -0.56
N PHE A 134 5.55 2.01 -0.92
CA PHE A 134 5.02 0.91 -0.14
C PHE A 134 6.12 0.02 0.42
N ALA A 135 5.81 -0.66 1.52
CA ALA A 135 6.58 -1.79 2.02
C ALA A 135 5.76 -3.07 1.92
N ALA A 136 6.37 -4.11 1.34
CA ALA A 136 5.88 -5.48 1.36
C ALA A 136 6.43 -6.18 2.61
N TYR A 137 5.56 -6.55 3.55
CA TYR A 137 5.94 -7.37 4.71
C TYR A 137 5.23 -8.72 4.67
N TYR A 138 5.76 -9.71 5.37
CA TYR A 138 5.33 -11.09 5.18
C TYR A 138 4.63 -11.65 6.42
N THR A 139 3.59 -12.43 6.18
CA THR A 139 2.85 -13.16 7.22
C THR A 139 2.67 -14.61 6.83
N ILE A 140 2.56 -15.50 7.81
CA ILE A 140 2.05 -16.86 7.62
C ILE A 140 0.55 -16.80 7.90
N ASN A 141 -0.27 -17.08 6.89
CA ASN A 141 -1.70 -17.22 7.10
C ASN A 141 -2.01 -18.62 7.63
N LEU A 142 -2.71 -18.68 8.76
CA LEU A 142 -3.17 -19.92 9.36
C LEU A 142 -4.59 -20.24 8.93
N GLU A 143 -5.44 -19.21 8.94
CA GLU A 143 -6.85 -19.29 8.56
C GLU A 143 -7.35 -17.92 8.12
N GLU A 144 -8.29 -17.92 7.21
CA GLU A 144 -8.99 -16.74 6.72
C GLU A 144 -10.47 -17.10 6.63
N ASP A 145 -11.28 -16.48 7.48
CA ASP A 145 -12.72 -16.69 7.56
C ASP A 145 -13.48 -15.36 7.56
N GLN A 146 -14.80 -15.43 7.70
CA GLN A 146 -15.67 -14.26 7.77
C GLN A 146 -15.41 -13.35 8.99
N HIS A 147 -14.68 -13.83 10.00
CA HIS A 147 -14.33 -13.11 11.23
C HIS A 147 -12.92 -12.50 11.18
N GLY A 148 -12.12 -12.83 10.16
CA GLY A 148 -10.87 -12.17 9.83
C GLY A 148 -9.76 -13.13 9.40
N THR A 149 -8.53 -12.63 9.40
CA THR A 149 -7.35 -13.45 9.06
C THR A 149 -6.51 -13.73 10.30
N SER A 150 -6.42 -14.99 10.69
CA SER A 150 -5.46 -15.45 11.70
C SER A 150 -4.09 -15.59 11.04
N SER A 151 -3.15 -14.74 11.43
CA SER A 151 -1.84 -14.67 10.80
C SER A 151 -0.71 -14.44 11.80
N ILE A 152 0.48 -14.93 11.46
CA ILE A 152 1.70 -14.73 12.24
C ILE A 152 2.67 -13.89 11.41
N PRO A 153 3.14 -12.73 11.91
CA PRO A 153 4.12 -11.93 11.19
C PRO A 153 5.47 -12.63 11.12
N VAL A 154 6.11 -12.57 9.94
CA VAL A 154 7.46 -13.08 9.73
C VAL A 154 8.45 -12.04 10.26
N THR A 155 9.00 -12.34 11.44
CA THR A 155 10.01 -11.49 12.08
C THR A 155 11.42 -11.82 11.59
N VAL A 156 12.35 -10.88 11.76
CA VAL A 156 13.78 -11.10 11.51
C VAL A 156 14.33 -12.29 12.31
N ASN A 157 13.80 -12.54 13.51
CA ASN A 157 14.18 -13.69 14.33
C ASN A 157 13.67 -15.02 13.76
N LEU A 158 12.44 -15.05 13.22
CA LEU A 158 11.89 -16.23 12.57
C LEU A 158 12.67 -16.56 11.29
N MET A 159 12.97 -15.56 10.47
CA MET A 159 13.83 -15.71 9.29
C MET A 159 15.20 -16.30 9.65
N LYS A 160 15.86 -15.79 10.71
CA LYS A 160 17.13 -16.34 11.20
C LYS A 160 17.00 -17.79 11.68
N THR A 161 15.86 -18.15 12.28
CA THR A 161 15.57 -19.52 12.72
C THR A 161 15.41 -20.47 11.53
N TRP A 162 14.76 -20.00 10.46
CA TRP A 162 14.61 -20.72 9.21
C TRP A 162 15.92 -20.85 8.41
N GLY A 163 16.88 -19.96 8.63
CA GLY A 163 18.14 -19.94 7.88
C GLY A 163 17.97 -19.50 6.42
N VAL A 164 16.93 -18.70 6.14
CA VAL A 164 16.63 -18.16 4.80
C VAL A 164 16.88 -16.65 4.75
N THR A 165 16.91 -16.09 3.55
CA THR A 165 17.09 -14.64 3.35
C THR A 165 15.77 -13.91 3.14
N ALA A 166 15.78 -12.58 3.25
CA ALA A 166 14.60 -11.76 2.99
C ALA A 166 14.14 -11.88 1.53
N GLU A 167 15.08 -12.00 0.59
CA GLU A 167 14.80 -12.20 -0.83
C GLU A 167 14.12 -13.54 -1.10
N GLN A 168 14.54 -14.61 -0.39
CA GLN A 168 13.89 -15.92 -0.50
C GLN A 168 12.46 -15.86 0.03
N ILE A 169 12.25 -15.23 1.20
CA ILE A 169 10.90 -15.03 1.76
C ILE A 169 10.03 -14.22 0.80
N HIS A 170 10.56 -13.14 0.23
CA HIS A 170 9.84 -12.33 -0.74
C HIS A 170 9.41 -13.14 -1.97
N ALA A 171 10.33 -13.93 -2.54
CA ALA A 171 10.07 -14.75 -3.70
C ALA A 171 9.01 -15.83 -3.42
N ASP A 172 9.14 -16.54 -2.29
CA ASP A 172 8.21 -17.60 -1.93
C ASP A 172 6.83 -17.06 -1.53
N ALA A 173 6.77 -15.93 -0.80
CA ALA A 173 5.51 -15.26 -0.48
C ALA A 173 4.81 -14.73 -1.74
N THR A 174 5.56 -14.17 -2.69
CA THR A 174 5.00 -13.71 -3.96
C THR A 174 4.50 -14.88 -4.80
N ALA A 175 5.21 -16.01 -4.79
CA ALA A 175 4.78 -17.22 -5.49
C ALA A 175 3.50 -17.79 -4.87
N ALA A 176 3.39 -17.85 -3.55
CA ALA A 176 2.19 -18.28 -2.84
C ALA A 176 1.00 -17.32 -3.09
N ASP A 177 1.26 -16.01 -3.20
CA ASP A 177 0.21 -15.02 -3.46
C ASP A 177 -0.37 -15.06 -4.89
N LYS A 178 0.30 -15.70 -5.86
CA LYS A 178 -0.20 -15.80 -7.24
C LYS A 178 -1.53 -16.55 -7.34
N ASP A 179 -1.75 -17.52 -6.47
CA ASP A 179 -2.95 -18.36 -6.49
C ASP A 179 -4.10 -17.78 -5.66
N ARG A 180 -3.99 -16.54 -5.16
CA ARG A 180 -5.05 -15.89 -4.36
C ARG A 180 -6.28 -15.44 -5.14
N GLY A 181 -6.34 -15.74 -6.44
CA GLY A 181 -7.46 -15.35 -7.29
C GLY A 181 -7.56 -13.83 -7.40
N ALA A 182 -6.54 -13.19 -8.00
CA ALA A 182 -6.62 -11.77 -8.29
C ALA A 182 -7.87 -11.47 -9.13
N VAL A 183 -8.59 -10.42 -8.77
CA VAL A 183 -9.79 -9.97 -9.48
C VAL A 183 -9.71 -8.46 -9.75
N LEU A 184 -10.05 -8.07 -10.97
CA LEU A 184 -10.28 -6.68 -11.35
C LEU A 184 -11.75 -6.56 -11.74
N MET A 185 -12.51 -5.70 -11.06
CA MET A 185 -13.96 -5.58 -11.26
C MET A 185 -14.34 -4.13 -11.56
N ASP A 186 -15.37 -3.92 -12.37
CA ASP A 186 -15.95 -2.59 -12.60
C ASP A 186 -16.70 -2.13 -11.33
N MET A 187 -16.36 -0.94 -10.84
CA MET A 187 -16.96 -0.38 -9.63
C MET A 187 -18.48 -0.19 -9.76
N LYS A 188 -18.97 0.11 -10.97
CA LYS A 188 -20.41 0.22 -11.25
C LYS A 188 -21.11 -1.12 -11.09
N GLU A 189 -20.50 -2.21 -11.52
CA GLU A 189 -21.04 -3.56 -11.33
C GLU A 189 -21.02 -3.96 -9.86
N ILE A 190 -19.94 -3.66 -9.13
CA ILE A 190 -19.87 -3.85 -7.67
C ILE A 190 -21.04 -3.13 -7.00
N ILE A 191 -21.22 -1.83 -7.25
CA ILE A 191 -22.31 -1.04 -6.65
C ILE A 191 -23.68 -1.61 -7.02
N ASN A 192 -23.90 -1.97 -8.29
CA ASN A 192 -25.16 -2.53 -8.74
C ASN A 192 -25.46 -3.86 -8.03
N SER A 193 -24.47 -4.75 -7.88
CA SER A 193 -24.62 -6.02 -7.18
C SER A 193 -25.01 -5.80 -5.71
N MET A 194 -24.35 -4.87 -5.01
CA MET A 194 -24.61 -4.56 -3.60
C MET A 194 -25.97 -3.90 -3.36
N VAL A 195 -26.40 -2.99 -4.24
CA VAL A 195 -27.63 -2.21 -4.06
C VAL A 195 -28.87 -2.99 -4.51
N PHE A 196 -28.77 -3.73 -5.61
CA PHE A 196 -29.92 -4.37 -6.26
C PHE A 196 -29.95 -5.90 -6.13
N GLY A 197 -28.92 -6.52 -5.52
CA GLY A 197 -28.85 -7.97 -5.36
C GLY A 197 -28.64 -8.71 -6.68
N GLY A 198 -27.70 -8.22 -7.50
CA GLY A 198 -27.39 -8.74 -8.84
C GLY A 198 -26.39 -9.91 -8.87
N GLU A 199 -25.97 -10.29 -10.08
CA GLU A 199 -24.87 -11.24 -10.29
C GLU A 199 -23.56 -10.67 -9.74
N GLU A 200 -22.65 -11.55 -9.31
CA GLU A 200 -21.30 -11.13 -8.92
C GLU A 200 -20.59 -10.50 -10.13
N PRO A 201 -19.85 -9.39 -9.92
CA PRO A 201 -19.12 -8.71 -10.99
C PRO A 201 -18.16 -9.66 -11.72
N GLU A 202 -18.00 -9.46 -13.02
CA GLU A 202 -17.07 -10.25 -13.82
C GLU A 202 -15.61 -9.89 -13.45
N ASN A 203 -14.72 -10.89 -13.41
CA ASN A 203 -13.29 -10.63 -13.31
C ASN A 203 -12.75 -10.22 -14.68
N LEU A 204 -12.38 -8.94 -14.81
CA LEU A 204 -11.90 -8.32 -16.04
C LEU A 204 -10.42 -8.57 -16.33
N LEU A 205 -9.69 -9.23 -15.42
CA LEU A 205 -8.31 -9.64 -15.71
C LEU A 205 -8.29 -10.60 -16.90
N ASN A 206 -7.40 -10.34 -17.86
CA ASN A 206 -7.30 -11.02 -19.16
C ASN A 206 -8.41 -10.69 -20.18
N HIS A 207 -9.34 -9.79 -19.86
CA HIS A 207 -10.24 -9.20 -20.84
C HIS A 207 -9.60 -7.98 -21.47
N LYS A 208 -10.03 -7.61 -22.69
CA LYS A 208 -9.68 -6.33 -23.30
C LYS A 208 -10.93 -5.48 -23.41
N LEU A 209 -10.97 -4.38 -22.68
CA LEU A 209 -12.12 -3.49 -22.63
C LEU A 209 -12.08 -2.50 -23.80
N ASP A 210 -13.27 -2.17 -24.30
CA ASP A 210 -13.44 -1.02 -25.19
C ASP A 210 -13.72 0.21 -24.34
N MET A 211 -12.65 0.89 -23.91
CA MET A 211 -12.71 2.02 -22.99
C MET A 211 -13.54 3.20 -23.53
N GLU A 212 -13.76 3.29 -24.86
CA GLU A 212 -14.62 4.33 -25.45
C GLU A 212 -16.11 4.12 -25.10
N THR A 213 -16.49 2.90 -24.69
CA THR A 213 -17.87 2.54 -24.36
C THR A 213 -18.20 2.67 -22.88
N ILE A 214 -17.20 2.87 -22.03
CA ILE A 214 -17.35 2.91 -20.56
C ILE A 214 -17.36 4.38 -20.09
N GLU A 215 -18.49 4.83 -19.59
CA GLU A 215 -18.64 6.16 -19.00
C GLU A 215 -18.06 6.19 -17.58
N ASN A 216 -17.13 7.10 -17.32
CA ASN A 216 -16.44 7.28 -16.02
C ASN A 216 -15.83 5.97 -15.48
N PRO A 217 -14.87 5.35 -16.20
CA PRO A 217 -14.32 4.06 -15.82
C PRO A 217 -13.58 4.13 -14.48
N MET A 218 -13.95 3.24 -13.57
CA MET A 218 -13.29 3.04 -12.28
C MET A 218 -13.35 1.55 -11.94
N PHE A 219 -12.21 0.98 -11.60
CA PHE A 219 -12.11 -0.45 -11.32
C PHE A 219 -11.53 -0.70 -9.93
N CYS A 220 -11.81 -1.87 -9.38
CA CYS A 220 -11.31 -2.31 -8.09
C CYS A 220 -10.43 -3.56 -8.27
N LEU A 221 -9.17 -3.47 -7.86
CA LEU A 221 -8.26 -4.62 -7.78
C LEU A 221 -8.29 -5.18 -6.36
N THR A 222 -8.66 -6.44 -6.23
CA THR A 222 -8.63 -7.20 -4.99
C THR A 222 -8.43 -8.70 -5.26
N ASN A 223 -8.75 -9.56 -4.31
CA ASN A 223 -8.79 -11.01 -4.47
C ASN A 223 -10.20 -11.57 -4.24
N GLU A 224 -10.38 -12.87 -4.48
CA GLU A 224 -11.66 -13.56 -4.31
C GLU A 224 -12.24 -13.43 -2.89
N THR A 225 -11.38 -13.36 -1.86
CA THR A 225 -11.81 -13.21 -0.46
C THR A 225 -12.06 -11.75 -0.05
N LYS A 226 -11.74 -10.79 -0.92
CA LYS A 226 -11.81 -9.33 -0.71
C LYS A 226 -11.01 -8.89 0.54
N MET A 227 -9.95 -9.60 0.87
CA MET A 227 -9.17 -9.40 2.10
C MET A 227 -7.69 -9.30 1.81
N ASN A 228 -7.04 -8.20 2.21
CA ASN A 228 -5.60 -7.97 1.97
C ASN A 228 -5.19 -8.13 0.50
N GLY A 229 -6.07 -7.74 -0.43
CA GLY A 229 -5.86 -7.88 -1.88
C GLY A 229 -5.01 -6.76 -2.48
N ALA A 230 -4.84 -5.63 -1.80
CA ALA A 230 -4.03 -4.52 -2.29
C ALA A 230 -2.57 -4.90 -2.56
N SER A 231 -2.02 -5.90 -1.85
CA SER A 231 -0.65 -6.38 -2.07
C SER A 231 -0.44 -7.01 -3.44
N LEU A 232 -1.50 -7.48 -4.10
CA LEU A 232 -1.45 -8.01 -5.46
C LEU A 232 -0.97 -6.97 -6.48
N LEU A 233 -1.16 -5.67 -6.18
CA LEU A 233 -0.61 -4.58 -6.97
C LEU A 233 0.92 -4.68 -7.14
N LEU A 234 1.63 -5.28 -6.17
CA LEU A 234 3.09 -5.41 -6.21
C LEU A 234 3.56 -6.46 -7.23
N GLN A 235 2.67 -7.29 -7.75
CA GLN A 235 3.00 -8.27 -8.79
C GLN A 235 2.98 -7.61 -10.19
N GLU A 236 4.09 -7.74 -10.92
CA GLU A 236 4.26 -7.08 -12.23
C GLU A 236 3.34 -7.66 -13.31
N ASP A 237 3.07 -8.96 -13.28
CA ASP A 237 2.15 -9.64 -14.19
C ASP A 237 0.71 -9.14 -14.02
N ILE A 238 0.26 -8.92 -12.79
CA ILE A 238 -1.06 -8.32 -12.52
C ILE A 238 -1.13 -6.91 -13.08
N ARG A 239 -0.10 -6.07 -12.84
CA ARG A 239 -0.04 -4.72 -13.41
C ARG A 239 -0.07 -4.72 -14.94
N LYS A 240 0.62 -5.66 -15.58
CA LYS A 240 0.56 -5.84 -17.05
C LYS A 240 -0.83 -6.22 -17.52
N GLN A 241 -1.49 -7.17 -16.85
CA GLN A 241 -2.85 -7.57 -17.20
C GLN A 241 -3.83 -6.40 -17.09
N ILE A 242 -3.69 -5.53 -16.08
CA ILE A 242 -4.49 -4.31 -15.95
C ILE A 242 -4.22 -3.36 -17.13
N GLY A 243 -2.95 -3.07 -17.42
CA GLY A 243 -2.58 -2.19 -18.54
C GLY A 243 -3.06 -2.70 -19.90
N GLU A 244 -3.00 -4.02 -20.14
CA GLU A 244 -3.54 -4.66 -21.35
C GLU A 244 -5.07 -4.62 -21.40
N CYS A 245 -5.73 -4.78 -20.26
CA CYS A 245 -7.18 -4.73 -20.13
C CYS A 245 -7.74 -3.35 -20.46
N LEU A 246 -7.11 -2.30 -19.92
CA LEU A 246 -7.49 -0.91 -20.15
C LEU A 246 -6.99 -0.38 -21.50
N GLY A 247 -5.87 -0.92 -22.02
CA GLY A 247 -5.21 -0.40 -23.21
C GLY A 247 -4.57 0.99 -23.01
N SER A 248 -4.37 1.41 -21.76
CA SER A 248 -3.82 2.71 -21.37
C SER A 248 -2.93 2.60 -20.13
N ASP A 249 -2.22 3.69 -19.83
CA ASP A 249 -1.66 3.89 -18.50
C ASP A 249 -2.80 4.15 -17.49
N TYR A 250 -2.51 4.07 -16.19
CA TYR A 250 -3.54 4.22 -15.17
C TYR A 250 -2.98 4.72 -13.84
N PHE A 251 -3.84 5.38 -13.07
CA PHE A 251 -3.62 5.76 -11.68
C PHE A 251 -4.11 4.65 -10.74
N VAL A 252 -3.45 4.55 -9.59
CA VAL A 252 -3.81 3.65 -8.50
C VAL A 252 -4.05 4.48 -7.24
N LEU A 253 -5.23 4.33 -6.66
CA LEU A 253 -5.69 5.03 -5.47
C LEU A 253 -5.67 4.04 -4.28
N PRO A 254 -4.66 4.13 -3.38
CA PRO A 254 -4.39 3.11 -2.38
C PRO A 254 -5.04 3.42 -1.04
N SER A 255 -6.36 3.58 -0.99
CA SER A 255 -7.05 3.92 0.26
C SER A 255 -7.08 2.77 1.27
N SER A 256 -7.11 1.51 0.81
CA SER A 256 -7.34 0.33 1.65
C SER A 256 -6.22 -0.71 1.48
N ILE A 257 -5.90 -1.46 2.53
CA ILE A 257 -5.02 -2.65 2.43
C ILE A 257 -5.74 -3.84 1.78
N HIS A 258 -7.07 -3.80 1.69
CA HIS A 258 -7.89 -4.89 1.16
C HIS A 258 -8.09 -4.78 -0.36
N GLU A 259 -8.07 -3.57 -0.91
CA GLU A 259 -8.24 -3.30 -2.33
C GLU A 259 -7.59 -1.98 -2.74
N VAL A 260 -7.31 -1.82 -4.03
CA VAL A 260 -6.93 -0.54 -4.61
C VAL A 260 -7.86 -0.18 -5.77
N LEU A 261 -8.17 1.11 -5.90
CA LEU A 261 -8.94 1.59 -7.04
C LEU A 261 -8.01 1.92 -8.20
N ILE A 262 -8.44 1.57 -9.41
CA ILE A 262 -7.73 1.76 -10.65
C ILE A 262 -8.52 2.75 -11.52
N LEU A 263 -7.86 3.82 -11.95
CA LEU A 263 -8.43 4.84 -12.83
C LEU A 263 -7.60 4.94 -14.12
N PRO A 264 -8.16 4.64 -15.30
CA PRO A 264 -7.46 4.82 -16.56
C PRO A 264 -7.03 6.27 -16.75
N ASP A 265 -5.78 6.49 -17.18
CA ASP A 265 -5.30 7.83 -17.51
C ASP A 265 -5.87 8.27 -18.87
N ASN A 266 -6.92 9.09 -18.80
CA ASN A 266 -7.57 9.72 -19.96
C ASN A 266 -7.13 11.19 -20.15
N GLY A 267 -6.12 11.65 -19.39
CA GLY A 267 -5.63 13.03 -19.42
C GLY A 267 -6.53 14.07 -18.75
N MET A 268 -7.59 13.65 -18.04
CA MET A 268 -8.53 14.56 -17.37
C MET A 268 -8.27 14.72 -15.88
N PHE A 269 -7.43 13.86 -15.29
CA PHE A 269 -7.15 13.88 -13.86
C PHE A 269 -5.93 14.75 -13.54
N GLU A 270 -6.06 15.58 -12.52
CA GLU A 270 -4.94 16.28 -11.89
C GLU A 270 -4.51 15.46 -10.68
N VAL A 271 -3.24 15.08 -10.59
CA VAL A 271 -2.73 14.27 -9.47
C VAL A 271 -2.99 14.90 -8.09
N PRO A 272 -2.84 16.23 -7.89
CA PRO A 272 -3.19 16.86 -6.61
C PRO A 272 -4.65 16.63 -6.21
N ALA A 273 -5.58 16.64 -7.17
CA ALA A 273 -7.00 16.37 -6.91
C ALA A 273 -7.23 14.90 -6.52
N LEU A 274 -6.54 13.96 -7.19
CA LEU A 274 -6.61 12.54 -6.82
C LEU A 274 -6.06 12.29 -5.41
N ASN A 275 -4.92 12.90 -5.04
CA ASN A 275 -4.37 12.78 -3.68
C ASN A 275 -5.35 13.32 -2.64
N GLN A 276 -5.96 14.48 -2.90
CA GLN A 276 -6.97 15.03 -2.00
C GLN A 276 -8.17 14.10 -1.84
N MET A 277 -8.65 13.47 -2.93
CA MET A 277 -9.73 12.49 -2.86
C MET A 277 -9.36 11.28 -2.00
N VAL A 278 -8.16 10.70 -2.19
CA VAL A 278 -7.69 9.56 -1.39
C VAL A 278 -7.59 9.94 0.08
N GLN A 279 -7.02 11.11 0.38
CA GLN A 279 -6.89 11.59 1.75
C GLN A 279 -8.26 11.79 2.42
N GLU A 280 -9.23 12.40 1.73
CA GLU A 280 -10.58 12.60 2.26
C GLU A 280 -11.28 11.27 2.57
N VAL A 281 -11.18 10.30 1.66
CA VAL A 281 -11.73 8.95 1.86
C VAL A 281 -11.04 8.27 3.05
N ASN A 282 -9.72 8.34 3.13
CA ASN A 282 -8.96 7.75 4.22
C ASN A 282 -9.38 8.37 5.56
N GLU A 283 -9.45 9.69 5.67
CA GLU A 283 -9.79 10.39 6.91
C GLU A 283 -11.22 10.14 7.39
N THR A 284 -12.17 9.90 6.47
CA THR A 284 -13.61 9.89 6.79
C THR A 284 -14.29 8.53 6.70
N GLN A 285 -13.83 7.63 5.82
CA GLN A 285 -14.51 6.37 5.49
C GLN A 285 -13.71 5.11 5.83
N VAL A 286 -12.40 5.22 6.02
CA VAL A 286 -11.53 4.06 6.25
C VAL A 286 -10.97 4.07 7.66
N GLU A 287 -11.09 2.93 8.35
CA GLU A 287 -10.53 2.77 9.68
C GLU A 287 -9.00 2.94 9.65
N PRO A 288 -8.38 3.63 10.63
CA PRO A 288 -6.94 3.92 10.59
C PRO A 288 -6.06 2.69 10.35
N GLN A 289 -6.42 1.52 10.88
CA GLN A 289 -5.67 0.27 10.68
C GLN A 289 -5.87 -0.39 9.30
N GLU A 290 -6.88 0.01 8.54
CA GLU A 290 -7.19 -0.53 7.21
C GLU A 290 -6.67 0.37 6.10
N ARG A 291 -6.26 1.60 6.42
CA ARG A 291 -5.68 2.53 5.45
C ARG A 291 -4.36 2.02 4.88
N LEU A 292 -4.19 2.14 3.57
CA LEU A 292 -2.92 1.80 2.92
C LEU A 292 -2.00 3.02 2.79
N SER A 293 -2.36 4.05 2.02
CA SER A 293 -1.57 5.29 1.87
C SER A 293 -2.42 6.44 1.31
N ASP A 294 -1.96 7.68 1.48
CA ASP A 294 -2.52 8.87 0.81
C ASP A 294 -1.86 9.13 -0.56
N LYS A 295 -0.83 8.37 -0.91
CA LYS A 295 0.04 8.66 -2.07
C LYS A 295 -0.47 7.95 -3.32
N VAL A 296 -1.13 8.68 -4.21
CA VAL A 296 -1.55 8.15 -5.51
C VAL A 296 -0.34 7.69 -6.31
N GLN A 297 -0.47 6.50 -6.90
CA GLN A 297 0.55 5.94 -7.77
C GLN A 297 0.10 6.04 -9.23
N PHE A 298 1.06 6.05 -10.13
CA PHE A 298 0.88 5.94 -11.57
C PHE A 298 1.54 4.64 -12.03
N CYS A 299 0.86 3.90 -12.90
CA CYS A 299 1.42 2.73 -13.55
C CYS A 299 1.41 2.91 -15.07
N ASP A 300 2.58 2.71 -15.69
CA ASP A 300 2.70 2.63 -17.13
C ASP A 300 2.09 1.29 -17.60
N GLY A 301 1.08 1.36 -18.46
CA GLY A 301 0.28 0.21 -18.88
C GLY A 301 1.05 -0.76 -19.78
N LYS A 302 2.19 -0.34 -20.36
CA LYS A 302 3.01 -1.18 -21.25
C LYS A 302 4.16 -1.86 -20.52
N THR A 303 4.82 -1.13 -19.63
CA THR A 303 6.02 -1.57 -18.90
C THR A 303 5.71 -2.07 -17.51
N ALA A 304 4.51 -1.80 -16.98
CA ALA A 304 4.09 -2.10 -15.62
C ALA A 304 4.97 -1.48 -14.53
N VAL A 305 5.67 -0.39 -14.87
CA VAL A 305 6.41 0.41 -13.89
C VAL A 305 5.41 1.20 -13.05
N LEU A 306 5.41 0.92 -11.75
CA LEU A 306 4.63 1.63 -10.74
C LEU A 306 5.51 2.68 -10.06
N GLU A 307 5.06 3.92 -10.01
CA GLU A 307 5.75 5.02 -9.33
C GLU A 307 4.78 6.02 -8.70
N ASN A 308 5.27 6.86 -7.78
CA ASN A 308 4.48 7.94 -7.20
C ASN A 308 4.05 8.94 -8.29
N ALA A 309 2.75 9.25 -8.35
CA ALA A 309 2.19 10.10 -9.38
C ALA A 309 2.70 11.55 -9.33
N GLU A 310 2.84 12.15 -8.14
CA GLU A 310 3.35 13.52 -7.98
C GLU A 310 4.82 13.62 -8.39
N ARG A 311 5.65 12.64 -7.99
CA ARG A 311 7.06 12.60 -8.38
C ARG A 311 7.21 12.45 -9.89
N ARG A 312 6.32 11.69 -10.54
CA ARG A 312 6.28 11.56 -12.00
C ARG A 312 5.94 12.91 -12.64
N GLU A 313 4.87 13.59 -12.22
CA GLU A 313 4.49 14.89 -12.78
C GLU A 313 5.61 15.93 -12.62
N ALA A 314 6.16 16.06 -11.41
CA ALA A 314 7.27 16.98 -11.14
C ALA A 314 8.51 16.68 -12.00
N ARG A 315 8.76 15.41 -12.34
CA ARG A 315 9.85 15.01 -13.24
C ARG A 315 9.54 15.40 -14.70
N LEU A 316 8.30 15.23 -15.15
CA LEU A 316 7.86 15.59 -16.50
C LEU A 316 7.84 17.10 -16.71
N GLU A 317 7.42 17.88 -15.71
CA GLU A 317 7.47 19.35 -15.76
C GLU A 317 8.89 19.86 -15.88
N LYS A 318 9.81 19.37 -15.03
CA LYS A 318 11.24 19.72 -15.11
C LYS A 318 11.87 19.36 -16.46
N ALA A 319 11.48 18.22 -17.03
CA ALA A 319 11.95 17.81 -18.36
C ALA A 319 11.47 18.77 -19.45
N LYS A 320 10.19 19.16 -19.43
CA LYS A 320 9.61 20.15 -20.36
C LYS A 320 10.28 21.52 -20.21
N GLU A 321 10.54 21.96 -18.98
CA GLU A 321 11.24 23.22 -18.72
C GLU A 321 12.66 23.21 -19.30
N ALA A 322 13.39 22.11 -19.11
CA ALA A 322 14.75 21.94 -19.66
C ALA A 322 14.75 21.92 -21.20
N GLU A 323 13.80 21.22 -21.84
CA GLU A 323 13.66 21.22 -23.30
C GLU A 323 13.35 22.63 -23.84
N MET A 324 12.47 23.38 -23.17
CA MET A 324 12.15 24.76 -23.55
C MET A 324 13.34 25.71 -23.37
N GLU A 325 14.21 25.47 -22.38
CA GLU A 325 15.45 26.24 -22.20
C GLU A 325 16.47 25.92 -23.31
N ASP A 326 16.65 24.64 -23.65
CA ASP A 326 17.55 24.22 -24.74
C ASP A 326 17.07 24.73 -26.12
N GLU A 327 15.77 24.75 -26.39
CA GLU A 327 15.19 25.37 -27.59
C GLU A 327 15.45 26.88 -27.64
N LYS A 328 15.29 27.59 -26.52
CA LYS A 328 15.60 29.04 -26.44
C LYS A 328 17.09 29.33 -26.64
N VAL A 329 17.98 28.46 -26.18
CA VAL A 329 19.44 28.60 -26.37
C VAL A 329 19.83 28.33 -27.83
N THR A 330 19.24 27.32 -28.46
CA THR A 330 19.49 26.97 -29.86
C THR A 330 18.89 28.00 -30.84
N GLU A 331 17.71 28.56 -30.58
CA GLU A 331 17.14 29.67 -31.38
C GLU A 331 17.99 30.95 -31.32
N LYS A 332 18.48 31.31 -30.12
CA LYS A 332 19.39 32.46 -29.95
C LYS A 332 20.72 32.25 -30.69
N GLY A 333 21.20 31.02 -30.80
CA GLY A 333 22.40 30.65 -31.57
C GLY A 333 22.21 30.60 -33.09
N GLY A 334 21.01 30.27 -33.57
CA GLY A 334 20.74 29.95 -34.97
C GLY A 334 20.70 31.14 -35.93
N ILE A 335 19.88 32.16 -35.64
CA ILE A 335 19.65 33.32 -36.52
C ILE A 335 20.17 34.61 -35.87
N HIS A 336 19.85 34.84 -34.60
CA HIS A 336 20.27 36.04 -33.89
C HIS A 336 21.79 36.06 -33.66
N GLY A 337 22.37 34.92 -33.26
CA GLY A 337 23.82 34.74 -33.15
C GLY A 337 24.58 34.94 -34.46
N LYS A 338 24.02 34.50 -35.60
CA LYS A 338 24.61 34.75 -36.92
C LYS A 338 24.49 36.21 -37.36
N LEU A 339 23.37 36.87 -37.04
CA LEU A 339 23.15 38.29 -37.35
C LEU A 339 24.05 39.20 -36.51
N GLU A 340 24.19 38.93 -35.21
CA GLU A 340 25.09 39.65 -34.30
C GLU A 340 26.57 39.48 -34.73
N LYS A 341 26.97 38.26 -35.09
CA LYS A 341 28.33 37.99 -35.59
C LYS A 341 28.61 38.70 -36.91
N ALA A 342 27.66 38.68 -37.86
CA ALA A 342 27.78 39.42 -39.12
C ALA A 342 27.80 40.95 -38.91
N LYS A 343 27.01 41.47 -37.97
CA LYS A 343 26.96 42.91 -37.64
C LYS A 343 28.25 43.38 -36.97
N ASN A 344 28.87 42.56 -36.13
CA ASN A 344 30.16 42.84 -35.50
C ASN A 344 31.33 42.73 -36.50
N GLU A 345 31.28 41.78 -37.44
CA GLU A 345 32.27 41.68 -38.52
C GLU A 345 32.19 42.85 -39.53
N LEU A 346 30.99 43.39 -39.80
CA LEU A 346 30.80 44.58 -40.63
C LEU A 346 31.35 45.85 -39.96
N LYS A 347 31.07 46.04 -38.66
CA LYS A 347 31.64 47.16 -37.88
C LYS A 347 33.17 47.12 -37.80
N ALA A 348 33.76 45.93 -37.68
CA ALA A 348 35.21 45.76 -37.68
C ALA A 348 35.85 46.11 -39.05
N LYS A 349 35.14 45.84 -40.16
CA LYS A 349 35.61 46.20 -41.51
C LYS A 349 35.50 47.70 -41.80
N GLU A 350 34.48 48.39 -41.29
CA GLU A 350 34.33 49.85 -41.43
C GLU A 350 35.37 50.64 -40.61
N ALA A 351 35.75 50.16 -39.43
CA ALA A 351 36.80 50.77 -38.61
C ALA A 351 38.20 50.72 -39.26
N SER A 352 38.43 49.87 -40.27
CA SER A 352 39.72 49.75 -40.96
C SER A 352 39.90 50.68 -42.17
N LYS A 353 38.88 51.48 -42.54
CA LYS A 353 38.91 52.34 -43.74
C LYS A 353 39.15 53.84 -43.47
N ILE A 354 39.74 54.21 -42.33
CA ILE A 354 40.18 55.60 -42.09
C ILE A 354 41.68 55.73 -42.43
N PRO A 355 42.09 56.53 -43.44
CA PRO A 355 43.49 56.71 -43.80
C PRO A 355 44.24 57.51 -42.73
N LYS A 356 45.41 57.00 -42.30
CA LYS A 356 46.39 57.77 -41.51
C LYS A 356 47.06 58.79 -42.42
N ASP A 357 46.63 60.05 -42.34
CA ASP A 357 47.40 61.16 -42.87
C ASP A 357 48.42 61.68 -41.83
N LYS A 358 49.55 62.12 -42.37
CA LYS A 358 50.82 62.43 -41.69
C LYS A 358 50.86 63.89 -41.25
N SER A 359 51.86 64.15 -40.39
CA SER A 359 52.48 65.46 -40.08
C SER A 359 51.73 66.32 -39.05
N ARG A 360 52.37 67.17 -38.25
CA ARG A 360 53.70 67.29 -37.63
C ARG A 360 53.56 68.51 -36.71
N ASP A 361 54.28 68.53 -35.60
CA ASP A 361 54.59 69.68 -34.73
C ASP A 361 54.39 71.08 -35.31
N LEU A 362 53.89 72.01 -34.48
CA LEU A 362 54.68 73.17 -34.05
C LEU A 362 54.01 73.93 -32.88
N ALA A 363 54.83 74.17 -31.86
CA ALA A 363 54.54 74.83 -30.59
C ALA A 363 54.46 76.36 -30.70
N THR A 364 53.72 77.00 -29.78
CA THR A 364 53.95 78.31 -29.09
C THR A 364 52.63 78.71 -28.38
N VAL A 365 52.54 79.37 -27.21
CA VAL A 365 53.49 79.98 -26.27
C VAL A 365 52.71 80.44 -25.02
N LEU A 366 53.41 80.49 -23.87
CA LEU A 366 53.13 81.20 -22.60
C LEU A 366 51.98 80.75 -21.69
#